data_AF-A0AAW6LKY4-F1
#
_entry.id   AF-A0AAW6LKY4-F1
#
_cell.length_a   1.000
_cell.length_b   1.000
_cell.length_c   1.000
_cell.angle_alpha   90.00
_cell.angle_beta   90.00
_cell.angle_gamma   90.00
#
_symmetry.space_group_name_H-M   'P 1'
#
loop_
_entity.id
_entity.type
_entity.pdbx_description
1 polymer ?
#
loop_
_entity_poly.entity_id
_entity_poly.type
_entity_poly.pdbx_seq_one_letter_code
_entity_poly.pdbx_strand_id
1 'polypeptide(L)'
;MSLRKSLTRRDFARTVLVASAGIGGAVVLGGRASAGTGELDRYLDLEAVNANAEATGGLHRSLPSDSATLRSLVDTARASGVDPHRYQTLLKQYWLAVGTESAGIDLASWTPFDGVHANLGNLTNTFQFYERLQLEHRELQWAGMGGMVGPAFAGGLLDLDYGRVVLGVQAISEAMALVWREIDRIGSPVASSMGAPEDIAALLEVGHEIRPEDVMWFQGKVIAMSKHIFSDLIPMHMAWVHDGVDGIAELDRAGLLDENARIAWNNIASGTPESVFDGNVRLLRREQYQSVGDQWDEAKAYRGSVGRSLTYLTTFAASPSMPGVVPPRESNPLSFEVGNAVVQTPLPDFNWADRDGRWTYINDQLLPVYNNLMKNQPELWRATLAAPVSVRITEQRMIARLPDMLRSMLSTLAITVN
;
A
#
# COMPACT_ATOMS: atom_id res chain seq x y z
N MET A 1 -38.19 16.46 -3.70
CA MET A 1 -36.95 15.70 -3.41
C MET A 1 -35.82 16.70 -3.26
N SER A 2 -35.12 16.62 -2.12
CA SER A 2 -34.33 17.69 -1.49
C SER A 2 -33.08 18.09 -2.28
N LEU A 3 -32.98 19.37 -2.64
CA LEU A 3 -31.75 20.03 -3.11
C LEU A 3 -30.85 20.34 -1.90
N ARG A 4 -29.71 19.65 -1.77
CA ARG A 4 -28.69 19.97 -0.76
C ARG A 4 -27.84 21.14 -1.25
N LYS A 5 -27.87 22.25 -0.50
CA LYS A 5 -27.03 23.44 -0.67
C LYS A 5 -25.58 23.14 -0.26
N SER A 6 -24.63 23.73 -0.99
CA SER A 6 -23.22 23.83 -0.62
C SER A 6 -23.04 24.78 0.56
N LEU A 7 -22.23 24.38 1.55
CA LEU A 7 -21.84 25.22 2.67
C LEU A 7 -20.42 25.75 2.40
N THR A 8 -20.27 27.07 2.37
CA THR A 8 -18.97 27.75 2.28
C THR A 8 -18.66 28.48 3.58
N ARG A 9 -17.36 28.73 3.81
CA ARG A 9 -16.68 29.18 5.05
C ARG A 9 -17.15 30.50 5.72
N ARG A 10 -18.37 31.01 5.48
CA ARG A 10 -18.81 32.33 6.00
C ARG A 10 -20.08 32.35 6.87
N ASP A 11 -20.71 31.21 7.17
CA ASP A 11 -21.99 31.20 7.90
C ASP A 11 -21.89 30.95 9.42
N PHE A 12 -20.70 30.97 10.04
CA PHE A 12 -20.57 30.68 11.48
C PHE A 12 -20.42 31.89 12.41
N ALA A 13 -20.77 33.11 11.98
CA ALA A 13 -20.66 34.28 12.84
C ALA A 13 -21.85 35.24 12.69
N ARG A 14 -22.85 35.14 13.59
CA ARG A 14 -23.40 36.26 14.38
C ARG A 14 -24.72 35.92 15.12
N THR A 15 -24.80 36.45 16.35
CA THR A 15 -25.98 36.76 17.19
C THR A 15 -26.53 35.57 17.99
N VAL A 16 -26.55 35.56 19.34
CA VAL A 16 -27.35 36.45 20.23
C VAL A 16 -26.66 36.73 21.59
N LEU A 17 -26.64 38.02 21.94
CA LEU A 17 -26.55 38.65 23.29
C LEU A 17 -27.98 39.19 23.54
N VAL A 18 -28.68 39.10 24.68
CA VAL A 18 -28.45 39.64 26.04
C VAL A 18 -29.57 39.12 26.95
N ALA A 19 -29.30 38.78 28.21
CA ALA A 19 -30.16 39.12 29.36
C ALA A 19 -29.35 39.07 30.66
N SER A 20 -29.37 40.18 31.40
CA SER A 20 -28.48 40.51 32.52
C SER A 20 -29.17 40.35 33.88
N ALA A 21 -28.42 39.88 34.89
CA ALA A 21 -28.46 40.23 36.32
C ALA A 21 -27.43 39.30 37.00
N GLY A 22 -26.34 39.70 37.66
CA GLY A 22 -26.13 40.81 38.57
C GLY A 22 -25.82 40.21 39.95
N ILE A 23 -24.58 40.38 40.45
CA ILE A 23 -24.12 40.49 41.86
C ILE A 23 -22.68 39.95 42.02
N GLY A 24 -21.83 40.77 42.65
CA GLY A 24 -20.89 40.31 43.67
C GLY A 24 -19.46 40.01 43.23
N GLY A 25 -18.53 40.92 43.53
CA GLY A 25 -17.11 40.75 43.28
C GLY A 25 -16.43 39.63 44.06
N ALA A 26 -15.42 39.05 43.42
CA ALA A 26 -14.18 38.62 44.04
C ALA A 26 -13.12 38.60 42.94
N VAL A 27 -12.10 39.47 43.03
CA VAL A 27 -10.87 39.30 42.27
C VAL A 27 -10.17 38.09 42.86
N VAL A 28 -10.50 36.91 42.35
CA VAL A 28 -9.67 35.73 42.50
C VAL A 28 -8.59 35.88 41.44
N LEU A 29 -7.39 36.26 41.88
CA LEU A 29 -6.16 35.96 41.15
C LEU A 29 -6.05 34.44 41.09
N GLY A 30 -6.78 33.84 40.16
CA GLY A 30 -6.70 32.43 39.85
C GLY A 30 -5.33 32.20 39.24
N GLY A 31 -4.41 31.72 40.06
CA GLY A 31 -3.24 31.04 39.55
C GLY A 31 -3.72 30.02 38.53
N ARG A 32 -3.22 30.11 37.29
CA ARG A 32 -3.35 29.04 36.32
C ARG A 32 -2.77 27.80 36.98
N ALA A 33 -3.61 26.95 37.55
CA ALA A 33 -3.24 25.58 37.79
C ALA A 33 -2.83 25.03 36.43
N SER A 34 -1.54 24.77 36.28
CA SER A 34 -1.04 23.90 35.21
C SER A 34 -1.87 22.61 35.34
N ALA A 35 -2.81 22.40 34.41
CA ALA A 35 -3.38 21.09 34.20
C ALA A 35 -2.16 20.20 33.89
N GLY A 36 -1.76 19.41 34.88
CA GLY A 36 -0.45 18.78 34.90
C GLY A 36 -0.24 17.91 33.67
N THR A 37 0.97 17.94 33.13
CA THR A 37 1.46 17.02 32.09
C THR A 37 1.34 15.54 32.49
N GLY A 38 0.94 15.20 33.72
CA GLY A 38 1.00 13.85 34.27
C GLY A 38 0.22 12.78 33.49
N GLU A 39 -0.81 13.14 32.72
CA GLU A 39 -1.45 12.22 31.77
C GLU A 39 -0.67 12.13 30.45
N LEU A 40 -0.24 13.26 29.90
CA LEU A 40 0.57 13.34 28.69
C LEU A 40 1.92 12.62 28.84
N ASP A 41 2.55 12.68 30.01
CA ASP A 41 3.86 12.11 30.30
C ASP A 41 3.91 10.59 30.06
N ARG A 42 2.77 9.90 30.10
CA ARG A 42 2.65 8.46 29.79
C ARG A 42 2.74 8.15 28.29
N TYR A 43 2.56 9.16 27.45
CA TYR A 43 2.52 9.05 25.99
C TYR A 43 3.71 9.74 25.30
N LEU A 44 4.60 10.35 26.08
CA LEU A 44 5.87 10.87 25.60
C LEU A 44 6.90 9.75 25.52
N ASP A 45 7.84 9.90 24.58
CA ASP A 45 9.02 9.07 24.38
C ASP A 45 8.70 7.58 24.15
N LEU A 46 7.47 7.28 23.71
CA LEU A 46 7.05 5.92 23.37
C LEU A 46 7.73 5.45 22.07
N GLU A 47 8.22 4.22 22.07
CA GLU A 47 8.70 3.54 20.88
C GLU A 47 7.52 3.03 20.03
N ALA A 48 7.63 3.09 18.70
CA ALA A 48 6.65 2.50 17.79
C ALA A 48 6.86 0.97 17.67
N VAL A 49 6.53 0.23 18.72
CA VAL A 49 6.75 -1.24 18.81
C VAL A 49 6.02 -2.05 17.73
N ASN A 50 5.01 -1.48 17.07
CA ASN A 50 4.31 -2.07 15.93
C ASN A 50 4.54 -1.27 14.64
N ALA A 51 5.76 -0.74 14.43
CA ALA A 51 6.10 0.06 13.25
C ALA A 51 5.83 -0.68 11.92
N ASN A 52 6.11 -1.99 11.86
CA ASN A 52 5.87 -2.84 10.68
C ASN A 52 4.42 -3.31 10.53
N ALA A 53 3.53 -2.85 11.42
CA ALA A 53 2.10 -3.10 11.40
C ALA A 53 1.66 -4.58 11.36
N GLU A 54 2.45 -5.48 11.94
CA GLU A 54 2.16 -6.92 11.95
C GLU A 54 1.23 -7.34 13.10
N ALA A 55 1.22 -6.57 14.19
CA ALA A 55 0.34 -6.78 15.31
C ALA A 55 -0.99 -6.02 15.16
N THR A 56 -1.99 -6.43 15.95
CA THR A 56 -3.27 -5.73 16.09
C THR A 56 -3.09 -4.29 16.56
N GLY A 57 -3.96 -3.38 16.12
CA GLY A 57 -3.96 -2.00 16.61
C GLY A 57 -3.02 -1.05 15.87
N GLY A 58 -2.73 0.09 16.49
CA GLY A 58 -1.81 1.10 15.97
C GLY A 58 -0.34 0.84 16.31
N LEU A 59 0.43 1.92 16.46
CA LEU A 59 1.89 1.91 16.61
C LEU A 59 2.37 1.42 17.99
N HIS A 60 1.58 1.66 19.03
CA HIS A 60 1.90 1.25 20.39
C HIS A 60 0.61 0.93 21.17
N ARG A 61 0.61 -0.17 21.92
CA ARG A 61 -0.57 -0.71 22.60
C ARG A 61 -1.17 0.18 23.69
N SER A 62 -0.39 1.11 24.25
CA SER A 62 -0.89 2.05 25.27
C SER A 62 -1.58 3.26 24.67
N LEU A 63 -1.35 3.54 23.38
CA LEU A 63 -1.98 4.70 22.74
C LEU A 63 -3.43 4.39 22.40
N PRO A 64 -4.34 5.37 22.56
CA PRO A 64 -5.68 5.27 22.02
C PRO A 64 -5.67 5.08 20.49
N SER A 65 -6.81 4.64 19.96
CA SER A 65 -7.04 4.50 18.51
C SER A 65 -8.02 5.53 17.96
N ASP A 66 -8.66 6.34 18.81
CA ASP A 66 -9.59 7.39 18.41
C ASP A 66 -8.88 8.74 18.23
N SER A 67 -9.16 9.41 17.11
CA SER A 67 -8.47 10.65 16.73
C SER A 67 -8.79 11.81 17.68
N ALA A 68 -9.96 11.79 18.33
CA ALA A 68 -10.41 12.85 19.23
C ALA A 68 -9.57 12.91 20.52
N THR A 69 -9.40 11.78 21.20
CA THR A 69 -8.51 11.67 22.37
C THR A 69 -7.07 11.98 21.99
N LEU A 70 -6.59 11.38 20.89
CA LEU A 70 -5.23 11.60 20.41
C LEU A 70 -4.96 13.08 20.07
N ARG A 71 -5.92 13.78 19.45
CA ARG A 71 -5.85 15.21 19.17
C ARG A 71 -5.68 16.00 20.46
N SER A 72 -6.47 15.72 21.50
CA SER A 72 -6.36 16.41 22.79
C SER A 72 -4.98 16.25 23.41
N LEU A 73 -4.38 15.06 23.31
CA LEU A 73 -3.03 14.78 23.81
C LEU A 73 -1.96 15.55 23.00
N VAL A 74 -2.05 15.52 21.67
CA VAL A 74 -1.14 16.28 20.79
C VAL A 74 -1.26 17.78 21.03
N ASP A 75 -2.47 18.32 21.14
CA ASP A 75 -2.70 19.75 21.42
C ASP A 75 -2.17 20.15 22.80
N THR A 76 -2.28 19.28 23.80
CA THR A 76 -1.67 19.49 25.13
C THR A 76 -0.15 19.51 25.04
N ALA A 77 0.47 18.62 24.24
CA ALA A 77 1.92 18.61 24.04
C ALA A 77 2.41 19.88 23.36
N ARG A 78 1.71 20.33 22.30
CA ARG A 78 1.97 21.59 21.59
C ARG A 78 1.85 22.80 22.54
N ALA A 79 0.75 22.90 23.29
CA ALA A 79 0.50 24.00 24.22
C ALA A 79 1.49 24.05 25.39
N SER A 80 2.02 22.89 25.79
CA SER A 80 3.02 22.78 26.86
C SER A 80 4.45 23.00 26.38
N GLY A 81 4.65 23.25 25.07
CA GLY A 81 5.98 23.47 24.49
C GLY A 81 6.88 22.23 24.54
N VAL A 82 6.29 21.03 24.56
CA VAL A 82 7.05 19.78 24.50
C VAL A 82 7.78 19.72 23.15
N ASP A 83 9.02 19.26 23.15
CA ASP A 83 9.78 19.00 21.92
C ASP A 83 9.02 17.97 21.05
N PRO A 84 8.73 18.26 19.77
CA PRO A 84 8.09 17.32 18.84
C PRO A 84 8.68 15.91 18.81
N HIS A 85 9.99 15.77 18.96
CA HIS A 85 10.65 14.47 18.96
C HIS A 85 10.15 13.59 20.13
N ARG A 86 9.80 14.21 21.27
CA ARG A 86 9.29 13.49 22.43
C ARG A 86 7.87 12.99 22.27
N TYR A 87 7.08 13.49 21.33
CA TYR A 87 5.73 12.99 21.07
C TYR A 87 5.57 12.44 19.66
N GLN A 88 6.66 12.05 18.99
CA GLN A 88 6.65 11.56 17.61
C GLN A 88 5.69 10.37 17.39
N THR A 89 5.68 9.38 18.28
CA THR A 89 4.83 8.19 18.14
C THR A 89 3.36 8.54 18.40
N LEU A 90 3.09 9.43 19.36
CA LEU A 90 1.76 9.98 19.59
C LEU A 90 1.25 10.77 18.37
N LEU A 91 2.11 11.60 17.76
CA LEU A 91 1.77 12.38 16.57
C LEU A 91 1.47 11.49 15.36
N LYS A 92 2.31 10.47 15.10
CA LYS A 92 2.09 9.52 14.00
C LYS A 92 0.81 8.70 14.24
N GLN A 93 0.56 8.27 15.47
CA GLN A 93 -0.67 7.54 15.84
C GLN A 93 -1.92 8.42 15.68
N TYR A 94 -1.85 9.70 16.07
CA TYR A 94 -2.94 10.65 15.86
C TYR A 94 -3.32 10.75 14.37
N TRP A 95 -2.35 10.99 13.50
CA TRP A 95 -2.63 11.07 12.07
C TRP A 95 -3.03 9.74 11.44
N LEU A 96 -2.53 8.61 11.97
CA LEU A 96 -3.00 7.28 11.59
C LEU A 96 -4.49 7.10 11.94
N ALA A 97 -4.90 7.46 13.15
CA ALA A 97 -6.29 7.40 13.60
C ALA A 97 -7.21 8.27 12.74
N VAL A 98 -6.77 9.50 12.41
CA VAL A 98 -7.50 10.38 11.47
C VAL A 98 -7.69 9.69 10.12
N GLY A 99 -6.63 9.04 9.61
CA GLY A 99 -6.68 8.31 8.34
C GLY A 99 -7.62 7.12 8.38
N THR A 100 -7.54 6.27 9.42
CA THR A 100 -8.41 5.09 9.55
C THR A 100 -9.86 5.47 9.77
N GLU A 101 -10.17 6.48 10.58
CA GLU A 101 -11.54 6.97 10.75
C GLU A 101 -12.10 7.53 9.45
N SER A 102 -11.30 8.32 8.73
CA SER A 102 -11.68 8.85 7.41
C SER A 102 -11.91 7.75 6.38
N ALA A 103 -11.20 6.62 6.48
CA ALA A 103 -11.37 5.45 5.65
C ALA A 103 -12.53 4.54 6.08
N GLY A 104 -13.05 4.69 7.30
CA GLY A 104 -14.02 3.75 7.88
C GLY A 104 -13.39 2.44 8.36
N ILE A 105 -12.13 2.48 8.79
CA ILE A 105 -11.36 1.34 9.30
C ILE A 105 -11.30 1.44 10.82
N ASP A 106 -11.65 0.35 11.51
CA ASP A 106 -11.41 0.23 12.95
C ASP A 106 -9.94 -0.17 13.19
N LEU A 107 -9.13 0.82 13.58
CA LEU A 107 -7.71 0.60 13.84
C LEU A 107 -7.49 -0.37 15.01
N ALA A 108 -8.32 -0.32 16.06
CA ALA A 108 -8.12 -1.13 17.26
C ALA A 108 -8.28 -2.62 16.98
N SER A 109 -9.17 -2.99 16.07
CA SER A 109 -9.44 -4.38 15.69
C SER A 109 -8.65 -4.84 14.45
N TRP A 110 -7.80 -4.00 13.85
CA TRP A 110 -7.10 -4.36 12.62
C TRP A 110 -5.95 -5.34 12.87
N THR A 111 -6.23 -6.63 12.70
CA THR A 111 -5.26 -7.75 12.84
C THR A 111 -4.96 -8.38 11.47
N PRO A 112 -3.76 -8.21 10.91
CA PRO A 112 -3.44 -8.74 9.59
C PRO A 112 -3.54 -10.26 9.45
N PHE A 113 -3.18 -11.01 10.50
CA PHE A 113 -3.11 -12.47 10.48
C PHE A 113 -4.45 -13.17 10.76
N ASP A 114 -5.56 -12.44 10.89
CA ASP A 114 -6.91 -13.04 11.02
C ASP A 114 -7.47 -13.56 9.67
N GLY A 115 -6.68 -13.46 8.59
CA GLY A 115 -7.01 -13.93 7.24
C GLY A 115 -7.65 -12.85 6.37
N VAL A 116 -7.73 -13.10 5.06
CA VAL A 116 -8.22 -12.10 4.10
C VAL A 116 -9.72 -11.85 4.23
N HIS A 117 -10.53 -12.85 4.59
CA HIS A 117 -11.96 -12.62 4.84
C HIS A 117 -12.21 -11.63 5.99
N ALA A 118 -11.46 -11.74 7.10
CA ALA A 118 -11.54 -10.79 8.20
C ALA A 118 -11.06 -9.38 7.80
N ASN A 119 -10.07 -9.30 6.90
CA ASN A 119 -9.48 -8.04 6.45
C ASN A 119 -10.10 -7.45 5.18
N LEU A 120 -11.06 -8.12 4.53
CA LEU A 120 -11.60 -7.68 3.24
C LEU A 120 -12.26 -6.30 3.33
N GLY A 121 -12.94 -6.02 4.44
CA GLY A 121 -13.50 -4.70 4.72
C GLY A 121 -12.40 -3.63 4.79
N ASN A 122 -11.34 -3.89 5.54
CA ASN A 122 -10.21 -2.98 5.68
C ASN A 122 -9.51 -2.75 4.33
N LEU A 123 -9.22 -3.80 3.56
CA LEU A 123 -8.61 -3.69 2.23
C LEU A 123 -9.47 -2.85 1.27
N THR A 124 -10.78 -3.11 1.24
CA THR A 124 -11.73 -2.35 0.40
C THR A 124 -11.74 -0.87 0.81
N ASN A 125 -11.81 -0.61 2.11
CA ASN A 125 -11.85 0.74 2.66
C ASN A 125 -10.53 1.49 2.42
N THR A 126 -9.38 0.82 2.53
CA THR A 126 -8.05 1.37 2.23
C THR A 126 -7.99 1.86 0.79
N PHE A 127 -8.30 1.01 -0.19
CA PHE A 127 -8.20 1.42 -1.59
C PHE A 127 -9.25 2.47 -1.95
N GLN A 128 -10.47 2.35 -1.43
CA GLN A 128 -11.51 3.36 -1.67
C GLN A 128 -11.12 4.72 -1.05
N PHE A 129 -10.43 4.71 0.08
CA PHE A 129 -9.88 5.91 0.69
C PHE A 129 -8.78 6.53 -0.18
N TYR A 130 -7.85 5.74 -0.72
CA TYR A 130 -6.79 6.22 -1.59
C TYR A 130 -7.33 6.88 -2.86
N GLU A 131 -8.35 6.29 -3.47
CA GLU A 131 -8.99 6.83 -4.67
C GLU A 131 -9.74 8.12 -4.39
N ARG A 132 -10.48 8.17 -3.27
CA ARG A 132 -11.14 9.40 -2.82
C ARG A 132 -10.12 10.50 -2.57
N LEU A 133 -9.03 10.18 -1.88
CA LEU A 133 -7.96 11.12 -1.57
C LEU A 133 -7.38 11.74 -2.84
N GLN A 134 -7.09 10.94 -3.87
CA GLN A 134 -6.61 11.45 -5.16
C GLN A 134 -7.65 12.29 -5.92
N LEU A 135 -8.92 11.91 -5.85
CA LEU A 135 -10.00 12.66 -6.52
C LEU A 135 -10.25 14.03 -5.88
N GLU A 136 -10.07 14.12 -4.56
CA GLU A 136 -10.24 15.35 -3.77
C GLU A 136 -8.97 16.22 -3.78
N HIS A 137 -7.79 15.61 -3.83
CA HIS A 137 -6.48 16.26 -3.77
C HIS A 137 -5.60 15.77 -4.92
N ARG A 138 -5.58 16.53 -6.03
CA ARG A 138 -4.92 16.11 -7.28
C ARG A 138 -3.41 15.92 -7.15
N GLU A 139 -2.80 16.57 -6.18
CA GLU A 139 -1.37 16.52 -5.88
C GLU A 139 -0.94 15.22 -5.19
N LEU A 140 -1.87 14.42 -4.64
CA LEU A 140 -1.59 13.21 -3.86
C LEU A 140 -1.53 11.94 -4.73
N GLN A 141 -0.81 12.03 -5.84
CA GLN A 141 -0.79 11.05 -6.93
C GLN A 141 -0.37 9.64 -6.51
N TRP A 142 0.42 9.50 -5.44
CA TRP A 142 0.75 8.22 -4.82
C TRP A 142 -0.50 7.45 -4.42
N ALA A 143 -1.47 8.12 -3.79
CA ALA A 143 -2.74 7.51 -3.40
C ALA A 143 -3.52 7.06 -4.64
N GLY A 144 -3.51 7.86 -5.72
CA GLY A 144 -4.14 7.47 -6.98
C GLY A 144 -3.54 6.21 -7.60
N MET A 145 -2.20 6.11 -7.62
CA MET A 145 -1.49 4.93 -8.10
C MET A 145 -1.83 3.69 -7.26
N GLY A 146 -1.75 3.81 -5.93
CA GLY A 146 -2.10 2.72 -5.00
C GLY A 146 -3.56 2.29 -5.12
N GLY A 147 -4.48 3.23 -5.24
CA GLY A 147 -5.92 2.98 -5.40
C GLY A 147 -6.26 2.24 -6.70
N MET A 148 -5.57 2.53 -7.80
CA MET A 148 -5.79 1.85 -9.08
C MET A 148 -5.21 0.42 -9.14
N VAL A 149 -4.14 0.13 -8.40
CA VAL A 149 -3.51 -1.21 -8.37
C VAL A 149 -4.10 -2.11 -7.28
N GLY A 150 -4.58 -1.52 -6.18
CA GLY A 150 -5.11 -2.21 -5.02
C GLY A 150 -6.20 -3.27 -5.27
N PRO A 151 -7.18 -3.06 -6.16
CA PRO A 151 -8.20 -4.07 -6.44
C PRO A 151 -7.63 -5.39 -6.96
N ALA A 152 -6.59 -5.34 -7.81
CA ALA A 152 -5.92 -6.55 -8.28
C ALA A 152 -5.20 -7.31 -7.16
N PHE A 153 -4.60 -6.56 -6.25
CA PHE A 153 -3.94 -7.11 -5.06
C PHE A 153 -4.95 -7.81 -4.13
N ALA A 154 -6.06 -7.15 -3.78
CA ALA A 154 -7.10 -7.77 -2.94
C ALA A 154 -7.80 -8.94 -3.64
N GLY A 155 -8.02 -8.87 -4.96
CA GLY A 155 -8.53 -9.99 -5.76
C GLY A 155 -7.63 -11.21 -5.64
N GLY A 156 -6.32 -11.02 -5.85
CA GLY A 156 -5.31 -12.08 -5.71
C GLY A 156 -5.25 -12.68 -4.30
N LEU A 157 -5.33 -11.85 -3.24
CA LEU A 157 -5.39 -12.36 -1.87
C LEU A 157 -6.61 -13.25 -1.62
N LEU A 158 -7.78 -12.86 -2.13
CA LEU A 158 -9.00 -13.65 -2.00
C LEU A 158 -8.96 -14.95 -2.84
N ASP A 159 -8.15 -14.98 -3.90
CA ASP A 159 -7.89 -16.20 -4.65
C ASP A 159 -6.98 -17.16 -3.92
N LEU A 160 -6.22 -16.73 -2.91
CA LEU A 160 -5.36 -17.59 -2.10
C LEU A 160 -6.09 -18.29 -0.92
N ASP A 161 -7.29 -17.84 -0.52
CA ASP A 161 -7.91 -18.13 0.79
C ASP A 161 -8.69 -19.45 0.96
N TYR A 162 -8.67 -20.37 -0.02
CA TYR A 162 -9.43 -21.63 0.10
C TYR A 162 -8.51 -22.85 0.15
N GLY A 163 -8.91 -23.91 0.86
CA GLY A 163 -8.25 -25.24 0.76
C GLY A 163 -8.28 -25.83 -0.67
N ARG A 164 -9.10 -25.27 -1.58
CA ARG A 164 -9.06 -25.53 -3.04
C ARG A 164 -7.89 -24.83 -3.74
N VAL A 165 -7.24 -23.88 -3.09
CA VAL A 165 -6.11 -23.08 -3.59
C VAL A 165 -4.80 -23.76 -3.30
N VAL A 166 -4.64 -24.60 -2.27
CA VAL A 166 -3.45 -25.47 -2.25
C VAL A 166 -3.45 -26.36 -3.49
N LEU A 167 -4.61 -26.93 -3.85
CA LEU A 167 -4.77 -27.63 -5.12
C LEU A 167 -4.56 -26.71 -6.33
N GLY A 168 -4.94 -25.43 -6.25
CA GLY A 168 -4.73 -24.44 -7.31
C GLY A 168 -3.28 -23.98 -7.47
N VAL A 169 -2.55 -23.76 -6.37
CA VAL A 169 -1.13 -23.41 -6.29
C VAL A 169 -0.31 -24.60 -6.75
N GLN A 170 -0.63 -25.82 -6.30
CA GLN A 170 -0.03 -27.04 -6.81
C GLN A 170 -0.30 -27.19 -8.30
N ALA A 171 -1.54 -27.02 -8.77
CA ALA A 171 -1.85 -27.12 -10.20
C ALA A 171 -1.14 -26.06 -11.05
N ILE A 172 -1.04 -24.81 -10.58
CA ILE A 172 -0.30 -23.74 -11.26
C ILE A 172 1.20 -24.05 -11.25
N SER A 173 1.73 -24.48 -10.11
CA SER A 173 3.12 -24.90 -9.96
C SER A 173 3.45 -26.07 -10.89
N GLU A 174 2.57 -27.07 -10.98
CA GLU A 174 2.71 -28.22 -11.88
C GLU A 174 2.64 -27.82 -13.34
N ALA A 175 1.73 -26.90 -13.70
CA ALA A 175 1.60 -26.36 -15.05
C ALA A 175 2.85 -25.55 -15.44
N MET A 176 3.36 -24.70 -14.56
CA MET A 176 4.61 -23.95 -14.78
C MET A 176 5.80 -24.90 -14.87
N ALA A 177 5.87 -25.90 -14.00
CA ALA A 177 6.89 -26.94 -14.04
C ALA A 177 6.82 -27.76 -15.33
N LEU A 178 5.63 -28.02 -15.86
CA LEU A 178 5.43 -28.69 -17.15
C LEU A 178 5.92 -27.81 -18.30
N VAL A 179 5.56 -26.52 -18.31
CA VAL A 179 6.06 -25.54 -19.29
C VAL A 179 7.58 -25.52 -19.28
N TRP A 180 8.19 -25.47 -18.09
CA TRP A 180 9.65 -25.51 -17.96
C TRP A 180 10.26 -26.82 -18.45
N ARG A 181 9.69 -27.98 -18.09
CA ARG A 181 10.17 -29.28 -18.58
C ARG A 181 10.05 -29.42 -20.09
N GLU A 182 9.01 -28.86 -20.69
CA GLU A 182 8.84 -28.90 -22.14
C GLU A 182 9.83 -27.97 -22.86
N ILE A 183 10.10 -26.80 -22.27
CA ILE A 183 11.19 -25.91 -22.70
C ILE A 183 12.54 -26.63 -22.65
N ASP A 184 12.86 -27.29 -21.53
CA ASP A 184 14.11 -28.05 -21.35
C ASP A 184 14.21 -29.20 -22.37
N ARG A 185 13.10 -29.91 -22.63
CA ARG A 185 13.02 -30.98 -23.62
C ARG A 185 13.29 -30.50 -25.06
N ILE A 186 12.77 -29.33 -25.43
CA ILE A 186 12.89 -28.76 -26.78
C ILE A 186 14.27 -28.10 -26.98
N GLY A 187 14.79 -27.43 -25.94
CA GLY A 187 15.96 -26.58 -26.01
C GLY A 187 17.29 -27.22 -25.59
N SER A 188 17.51 -28.52 -25.82
CA SER A 188 18.52 -29.40 -25.20
C SER A 188 20.04 -29.03 -25.29
N PRO A 189 20.47 -27.76 -25.25
CA PRO A 189 21.62 -27.39 -24.40
C PRO A 189 21.37 -26.23 -23.41
N VAL A 190 20.24 -25.51 -23.49
CA VAL A 190 20.02 -24.23 -22.79
C VAL A 190 19.71 -24.40 -21.30
N ALA A 191 18.68 -25.18 -20.98
CA ALA A 191 18.29 -25.40 -19.58
C ALA A 191 19.31 -26.30 -18.83
N SER A 192 20.10 -27.10 -19.55
CA SER A 192 21.21 -27.88 -18.99
C SER A 192 22.52 -27.10 -18.79
N SER A 193 22.72 -25.95 -19.45
CA SER A 193 23.96 -25.14 -19.33
C SER A 193 23.79 -23.89 -18.46
N MET A 194 22.58 -23.31 -18.37
CA MET A 194 22.30 -22.16 -17.50
C MET A 194 21.72 -22.55 -16.13
N GLY A 195 21.14 -23.75 -16.00
CA GLY A 195 20.26 -24.08 -14.88
C GLY A 195 18.94 -23.30 -14.96
N ALA A 196 17.93 -23.73 -14.20
CA ALA A 196 16.72 -22.92 -14.04
C ALA A 196 17.05 -21.63 -13.28
N PRO A 197 16.51 -20.46 -13.70
CA PRO A 197 16.55 -19.25 -12.87
C PRO A 197 16.11 -19.58 -11.44
N GLU A 198 16.72 -18.93 -10.44
CA GLU A 198 16.59 -19.28 -9.02
C GLU A 198 15.12 -19.46 -8.59
N ASP A 199 14.22 -18.59 -9.07
CA ASP A 199 12.79 -18.64 -8.79
C ASP A 199 12.09 -19.88 -9.36
N ILE A 200 12.46 -20.27 -10.58
CA ILE A 200 11.93 -21.47 -11.22
C ILE A 200 12.52 -22.71 -10.55
N ALA A 201 13.81 -22.70 -10.21
CA ALA A 201 14.45 -23.77 -9.46
C ALA A 201 13.75 -24.02 -8.12
N ALA A 202 13.48 -22.94 -7.36
CA ALA A 202 12.74 -23.02 -6.11
C ALA A 202 11.33 -23.62 -6.32
N LEU A 203 10.60 -23.16 -7.34
CA LEU A 203 9.26 -23.68 -7.65
C LEU A 203 9.28 -25.18 -7.99
N LEU A 204 10.26 -25.63 -8.77
CA LEU A 204 10.44 -27.03 -9.13
C LEU A 204 10.78 -27.90 -7.91
N GLU A 205 11.55 -27.36 -6.98
CA GLU A 205 11.96 -28.05 -5.76
C GLU A 205 10.78 -28.28 -4.81
N VAL A 206 10.06 -27.22 -4.45
CA VAL A 206 9.11 -27.25 -3.32
C VAL A 206 7.65 -27.06 -3.71
N GLY A 207 7.31 -26.91 -4.99
CA GLY A 207 5.93 -26.61 -5.41
C GLY A 207 4.86 -27.56 -4.88
N HIS A 208 5.21 -28.85 -4.73
CA HIS A 208 4.35 -29.89 -4.16
C HIS A 208 4.35 -29.93 -2.61
N GLU A 209 5.33 -29.28 -1.98
CA GLU A 209 5.50 -29.21 -0.52
C GLU A 209 4.79 -28.01 0.11
N ILE A 210 4.30 -27.05 -0.68
CA ILE A 210 3.56 -25.88 -0.20
C ILE A 210 2.27 -26.33 0.50
N ARG A 211 2.10 -25.90 1.75
CA ARG A 211 0.99 -26.30 2.62
C ARG A 211 -0.01 -25.16 2.86
N PRO A 212 -1.23 -25.46 3.34
CA PRO A 212 -2.20 -24.42 3.70
C PRO A 212 -1.64 -23.39 4.68
N GLU A 213 -0.86 -23.82 5.67
CA GLU A 213 -0.22 -22.93 6.66
C GLU A 213 0.78 -21.94 6.03
N ASP A 214 1.47 -22.35 4.97
CA ASP A 214 2.42 -21.50 4.26
C ASP A 214 1.68 -20.39 3.52
N VAL A 215 0.56 -20.74 2.87
CA VAL A 215 -0.32 -19.78 2.17
C VAL A 215 -0.97 -18.81 3.16
N MET A 216 -1.50 -19.30 4.29
CA MET A 216 -2.10 -18.44 5.31
C MET A 216 -1.09 -17.47 5.94
N TRP A 217 0.13 -17.94 6.25
CA TRP A 217 1.19 -17.08 6.75
C TRP A 217 1.57 -16.01 5.72
N PHE A 218 1.74 -16.41 4.46
CA PHE A 218 2.08 -15.50 3.38
C PHE A 218 0.98 -14.45 3.14
N GLN A 219 -0.29 -14.85 3.14
CA GLN A 219 -1.42 -13.92 3.06
C GLN A 219 -1.42 -12.94 4.23
N GLY A 220 -1.22 -13.41 5.47
CA GLY A 220 -1.13 -12.56 6.65
C GLY A 220 0.01 -11.53 6.55
N LYS A 221 1.17 -11.97 6.07
CA LYS A 221 2.33 -11.10 5.81
C LYS A 221 2.02 -10.03 4.77
N VAL A 222 1.36 -10.41 3.67
CA VAL A 222 0.97 -9.48 2.60
C VAL A 222 -0.13 -8.49 3.05
N ILE A 223 -1.07 -8.92 3.91
CA ILE A 223 -2.03 -8.01 4.54
C ILE A 223 -1.32 -7.05 5.50
N ALA A 224 -0.32 -7.53 6.25
CA ALA A 224 0.47 -6.70 7.15
C ALA A 224 1.24 -5.61 6.37
N MET A 225 1.79 -5.95 5.21
CA MET A 225 2.38 -4.96 4.28
C MET A 225 1.37 -3.88 3.88
N SER A 226 0.14 -4.25 3.51
CA SER A 226 -0.90 -3.26 3.18
C SER A 226 -1.20 -2.32 4.35
N LYS A 227 -1.29 -2.86 5.58
CA LYS A 227 -1.45 -2.07 6.80
C LYS A 227 -0.23 -1.19 7.09
N HIS A 228 0.99 -1.68 6.82
CA HIS A 228 2.22 -0.94 7.03
C HIS A 228 2.33 0.24 6.06
N ILE A 229 2.02 0.05 4.78
CA ILE A 229 1.93 1.13 3.79
C ILE A 229 0.96 2.21 4.28
N PHE A 230 -0.23 1.80 4.75
CA PHE A 230 -1.19 2.73 5.31
C PHE A 230 -0.63 3.47 6.54
N SER A 231 -0.05 2.72 7.48
CA SER A 231 0.49 3.25 8.74
C SER A 231 1.71 4.14 8.57
N ASP A 232 2.43 4.00 7.46
CA ASP A 232 3.59 4.81 7.14
C ASP A 232 3.23 6.06 6.35
N LEU A 233 2.48 5.91 5.24
CA LEU A 233 2.27 7.00 4.31
C LEU A 233 1.04 7.86 4.65
N ILE A 234 -0.04 7.29 5.16
CA ILE A 234 -1.27 8.04 5.45
C ILE A 234 -1.12 9.09 6.53
N PRO A 235 -0.31 8.89 7.60
CA PRO A 235 -0.05 9.97 8.55
C PRO A 235 0.46 11.26 7.88
N MET A 236 1.37 11.14 6.91
CA MET A 236 1.88 12.29 6.16
C MET A 236 0.80 12.93 5.28
N HIS A 237 0.00 12.11 4.60
CA HIS A 237 -1.10 12.60 3.76
C HIS A 237 -2.16 13.32 4.61
N MET A 238 -2.48 12.82 5.79
CA MET A 238 -3.46 13.49 6.66
C MET A 238 -2.93 14.80 7.22
N ALA A 239 -1.67 14.86 7.63
CA ALA A 239 -1.04 16.11 8.04
C ALA A 239 -1.08 17.15 6.90
N TRP A 240 -0.78 16.74 5.66
CA TRP A 240 -0.90 17.60 4.48
C TRP A 240 -2.32 18.08 4.22
N VAL A 241 -3.31 17.17 4.21
CA VAL A 241 -4.70 17.51 3.89
C VAL A 241 -5.30 18.49 4.91
N HIS A 242 -4.97 18.33 6.19
CA HIS A 242 -5.53 19.17 7.25
C HIS A 242 -4.76 20.47 7.44
N ASP A 243 -3.43 20.40 7.47
CA ASP A 243 -2.57 21.48 7.93
C ASP A 243 -1.55 21.93 6.86
N GLY A 244 -1.57 21.34 5.66
CA GLY A 244 -0.70 21.70 4.54
C GLY A 244 0.79 21.55 4.87
N VAL A 245 1.58 22.54 4.47
CA VAL A 245 3.02 22.60 4.74
C VAL A 245 3.32 22.61 6.23
N ASP A 246 2.47 23.22 7.06
CA ASP A 246 2.69 23.30 8.52
C ASP A 246 2.57 21.92 9.18
N GLY A 247 1.64 21.09 8.70
CA GLY A 247 1.50 19.69 9.15
C GLY A 247 2.73 18.85 8.82
N ILE A 248 3.22 18.95 7.58
CA ILE A 248 4.47 18.27 7.16
C ILE A 248 5.68 18.79 7.96
N ALA A 249 5.77 20.09 8.21
CA ALA A 249 6.85 20.69 9.00
C ALA A 249 6.84 20.22 10.46
N GLU A 250 5.68 19.91 11.04
CA GLU A 250 5.62 19.29 12.37
C GLU A 250 6.11 17.84 12.35
N LEU A 251 5.72 17.05 11.36
CA LEU A 251 6.24 15.69 11.18
C LEU A 251 7.76 15.68 11.03
N ASP A 252 8.31 16.65 10.27
CA ASP A 252 9.76 16.80 10.12
C ASP A 252 10.45 17.14 11.45
N ARG A 253 9.95 18.15 12.18
CA ARG A 253 10.48 18.51 13.51
C ARG A 253 10.37 17.37 14.51
N ALA A 254 9.36 16.51 14.40
CA ALA A 254 9.20 15.31 15.22
C ALA A 254 10.17 14.18 14.85
N GLY A 255 10.95 14.31 13.76
CA GLY A 255 11.88 13.28 13.30
C GLY A 255 11.20 12.17 12.47
N LEU A 256 9.96 12.37 12.04
CA LEU A 256 9.18 11.35 11.31
C LEU A 256 9.46 11.33 9.81
N LEU A 257 10.12 12.36 9.27
CA LEU A 257 10.50 12.44 7.86
C LEU A 257 12.00 12.16 7.70
N ASP A 258 12.32 11.22 6.82
CA ASP A 258 13.68 11.08 6.32
C ASP A 258 13.96 12.10 5.19
N GLU A 259 15.19 12.09 4.66
CA GLU A 259 15.57 13.00 3.58
C GLU A 259 14.72 12.81 2.33
N ASN A 260 14.41 11.57 1.96
CA ASN A 260 13.60 11.28 0.78
C ASN A 260 12.17 11.82 0.92
N ALA A 261 11.55 11.64 2.09
CA ALA A 261 10.21 12.15 2.39
C ALA A 261 10.18 13.67 2.44
N ARG A 262 11.20 14.33 3.02
CA ARG A 262 11.33 15.80 2.96
C ARG A 262 11.37 16.32 1.53
N ILE A 263 12.20 15.71 0.67
CA ILE A 263 12.28 16.09 -0.74
C ILE A 263 10.94 15.84 -1.44
N ALA A 264 10.30 14.71 -1.17
CA ALA A 264 9.01 14.36 -1.76
C ALA A 264 7.94 15.41 -1.46
N TRP A 265 7.78 15.80 -0.20
CA TRP A 265 6.78 16.79 0.19
C TRP A 265 7.13 18.21 -0.27
N ASN A 266 8.41 18.59 -0.33
CA ASN A 266 8.82 19.86 -0.94
C ASN A 266 8.46 19.89 -2.44
N ASN A 267 8.63 18.79 -3.15
CA ASN A 267 8.29 18.67 -4.56
C ASN A 267 6.76 18.72 -4.78
N ILE A 268 5.98 18.09 -3.92
CA ILE A 268 4.51 18.18 -3.92
C ILE A 268 4.05 19.61 -3.64
N ALA A 269 4.64 20.27 -2.63
CA ALA A 269 4.29 21.63 -2.24
C ALA A 269 4.65 22.68 -3.30
N SER A 270 5.55 22.39 -4.22
CA SER A 270 5.91 23.30 -5.31
C SER A 270 4.74 23.56 -6.27
N GLY A 271 3.80 22.62 -6.39
CA GLY A 271 2.65 22.70 -7.30
C GLY A 271 3.00 22.58 -8.79
N THR A 272 4.28 22.44 -9.15
CA THR A 272 4.72 22.23 -10.53
C THR A 272 4.38 20.81 -10.95
N PRO A 273 3.67 20.56 -12.06
CA PRO A 273 3.22 19.21 -12.43
C PRO A 273 4.31 18.14 -12.41
N GLU A 274 5.49 18.45 -12.95
CA GLU A 274 6.64 17.55 -12.98
C GLU A 274 7.21 17.28 -11.58
N SER A 275 7.36 18.32 -10.75
CA SER A 275 7.80 18.17 -9.36
C SER A 275 6.80 17.38 -8.52
N VAL A 276 5.50 17.68 -8.66
CA VAL A 276 4.45 16.95 -7.95
C VAL A 276 4.50 15.46 -8.31
N PHE A 277 4.67 15.13 -9.59
CA PHE A 277 4.84 13.74 -10.03
C PHE A 277 6.09 13.11 -9.40
N ASP A 278 7.26 13.76 -9.48
CA ASP A 278 8.51 13.28 -8.86
C ASP A 278 8.37 13.06 -7.34
N GLY A 279 7.71 13.98 -6.64
CA GLY A 279 7.44 13.85 -5.21
C GLY A 279 6.63 12.59 -4.89
N ASN A 280 5.61 12.30 -5.69
CA ASN A 280 4.81 11.08 -5.52
C ASN A 280 5.56 9.81 -5.93
N VAL A 281 6.45 9.88 -6.93
CA VAL A 281 7.36 8.77 -7.27
C VAL A 281 8.30 8.46 -6.10
N ARG A 282 8.78 9.48 -5.37
CA ARG A 282 9.60 9.29 -4.17
C ARG A 282 8.83 8.65 -3.01
N LEU A 283 7.56 9.02 -2.82
CA LEU A 283 6.69 8.37 -1.84
C LEU A 283 6.44 6.90 -2.22
N LEU A 284 6.20 6.62 -3.51
CA LEU A 284 6.10 5.25 -4.00
C LEU A 284 7.41 4.48 -3.80
N ARG A 285 8.57 5.09 -4.05
CA ARG A 285 9.86 4.45 -3.77
C ARG A 285 10.04 4.13 -2.29
N ARG A 286 9.63 5.04 -1.40
CA ARG A 286 9.61 4.80 0.05
C ARG A 286 8.74 3.60 0.40
N GLU A 287 7.53 3.53 -0.15
CA GLU A 287 6.64 2.38 0.02
C GLU A 287 7.38 1.08 -0.29
N GLN A 288 8.00 1.03 -1.47
CA GLN A 288 8.57 -0.19 -2.04
C GLN A 288 9.89 -0.63 -1.39
N TYR A 289 10.72 0.32 -0.91
CA TYR A 289 12.05 0.03 -0.37
C TYR A 289 12.16 0.14 1.16
N GLN A 290 11.34 0.98 1.79
CA GLN A 290 11.43 1.26 3.23
C GLN A 290 10.25 0.67 4.00
N SER A 291 9.01 0.90 3.53
CA SER A 291 7.84 0.39 4.23
C SER A 291 7.76 -1.14 4.07
N VAL A 292 7.66 -1.66 2.84
CA VAL A 292 7.44 -3.11 2.64
C VAL A 292 8.69 -3.87 2.17
N GLY A 293 9.82 -3.19 1.98
CA GLY A 293 11.05 -3.80 1.47
C GLY A 293 11.51 -5.00 2.30
N ASP A 294 11.71 -4.80 3.60
CA ASP A 294 12.16 -5.84 4.52
C ASP A 294 11.12 -6.95 4.69
N GLN A 295 9.81 -6.60 4.67
CA GLN A 295 8.74 -7.59 4.76
C GLN A 295 8.70 -8.49 3.52
N TRP A 296 9.05 -7.98 2.33
CA TRP A 296 9.15 -8.80 1.12
C TRP A 296 10.36 -9.73 1.17
N ASP A 297 11.49 -9.26 1.71
CA ASP A 297 12.66 -10.11 1.93
C ASP A 297 12.35 -11.24 2.92
N GLU A 298 11.60 -10.95 3.98
CA GLU A 298 11.14 -11.95 4.94
C GLU A 298 10.13 -12.93 4.32
N ALA A 299 9.19 -12.44 3.51
CA ALA A 299 8.25 -13.29 2.76
C ALA A 299 8.96 -14.23 1.78
N LYS A 300 9.97 -13.72 1.07
CA LYS A 300 10.80 -14.52 0.15
C LYS A 300 11.66 -15.55 0.89
N ALA A 301 12.21 -15.20 2.07
CA ALA A 301 13.06 -16.09 2.86
C ALA A 301 12.27 -17.15 3.66
N TYR A 302 10.94 -17.03 3.74
CA TYR A 302 10.09 -17.93 4.51
C TYR A 302 10.28 -19.40 4.12
N ARG A 303 10.79 -20.19 5.07
CA ARG A 303 11.07 -21.63 4.89
C ARG A 303 11.90 -21.92 3.62
N GLY A 304 12.85 -21.04 3.28
CA GLY A 304 13.73 -21.21 2.12
C GLY A 304 12.96 -21.10 0.81
N SER A 305 13.03 -22.12 -0.04
CA SER A 305 12.40 -22.12 -1.37
C SER A 305 10.89 -21.91 -1.34
N VAL A 306 10.19 -22.23 -0.24
CA VAL A 306 8.71 -22.09 -0.15
C VAL A 306 8.27 -20.64 -0.31
N GLY A 307 8.88 -19.72 0.44
CA GLY A 307 8.59 -18.29 0.37
C GLY A 307 8.90 -17.73 -1.01
N ARG A 308 10.07 -18.07 -1.56
CA ARG A 308 10.50 -17.65 -2.89
C ARG A 308 9.54 -18.14 -3.99
N SER A 309 9.06 -19.38 -3.91
CA SER A 309 8.05 -19.91 -4.83
C SER A 309 6.72 -19.19 -4.70
N LEU A 310 6.23 -18.95 -3.48
CA LEU A 310 4.97 -18.23 -3.25
C LEU A 310 5.02 -16.81 -3.83
N THR A 311 6.10 -16.06 -3.58
CA THR A 311 6.25 -14.71 -4.14
C THR A 311 6.36 -14.75 -5.67
N TYR A 312 7.07 -15.72 -6.26
CA TYR A 312 7.15 -15.86 -7.71
C TYR A 312 5.80 -16.20 -8.34
N LEU A 313 5.03 -17.12 -7.74
CA LEU A 313 3.67 -17.43 -8.18
C LEU A 313 2.75 -16.22 -8.15
N THR A 314 2.86 -15.36 -7.13
CA THR A 314 2.10 -14.10 -7.12
C THR A 314 2.54 -13.13 -8.22
N THR A 315 3.82 -13.15 -8.61
CA THR A 315 4.36 -12.33 -9.71
C THR A 315 3.77 -12.76 -11.05
N PHE A 316 3.73 -14.07 -11.27
CA PHE A 316 3.13 -14.67 -12.45
C PHE A 316 1.62 -14.37 -12.54
N ALA A 317 0.91 -14.52 -11.43
CA ALA A 317 -0.53 -14.25 -11.34
C ALA A 317 -0.88 -12.74 -11.40
N ALA A 318 0.07 -11.86 -11.06
CA ALA A 318 -0.16 -10.42 -11.01
C ALA A 318 -0.73 -9.89 -12.32
N SER A 319 -1.80 -9.10 -12.20
CA SER A 319 -2.47 -8.45 -13.32
C SER A 319 -3.02 -7.11 -12.84
N PRO A 320 -2.22 -6.03 -12.84
CA PRO A 320 -2.64 -4.75 -12.29
C PRO A 320 -3.97 -4.26 -12.88
N SER A 321 -4.82 -3.66 -12.04
CA SER A 321 -6.14 -3.16 -12.44
C SER A 321 -6.11 -1.77 -13.08
N MET A 322 -4.93 -1.16 -13.25
CA MET A 322 -4.76 0.13 -13.90
C MET A 322 -4.86 -0.02 -15.43
N PRO A 323 -5.78 0.71 -16.11
CA PRO A 323 -5.94 0.59 -17.56
C PRO A 323 -4.66 0.92 -18.33
N GLY A 324 -4.26 0.00 -19.22
CA GLY A 324 -3.06 0.13 -20.06
C GLY A 324 -1.78 -0.43 -19.44
N VAL A 325 -1.81 -0.89 -18.18
CA VAL A 325 -0.68 -1.59 -17.58
C VAL A 325 -0.75 -3.06 -17.98
N VAL A 326 0.36 -3.58 -18.52
CA VAL A 326 0.50 -5.00 -18.86
C VAL A 326 1.11 -5.77 -17.68
N PRO A 327 0.76 -7.06 -17.50
CA PRO A 327 1.26 -7.87 -16.40
C PRO A 327 2.78 -8.16 -16.52
N PRO A 328 3.46 -8.55 -15.42
CA PRO A 328 4.89 -8.89 -15.43
C PRO A 328 5.30 -9.90 -16.50
N ARG A 329 4.44 -10.90 -16.75
CA ARG A 329 4.62 -11.93 -17.79
C ARG A 329 4.61 -11.40 -19.23
N GLU A 330 4.16 -10.17 -19.46
CA GLU A 330 4.20 -9.52 -20.78
C GLU A 330 5.31 -8.46 -20.84
N SER A 331 5.55 -7.72 -19.75
CA SER A 331 6.54 -6.63 -19.74
C SER A 331 7.99 -7.14 -19.65
N ASN A 332 8.22 -8.19 -18.88
CA ASN A 332 9.54 -8.73 -18.59
C ASN A 332 9.50 -10.26 -18.72
N PRO A 333 9.25 -10.78 -19.93
CA PRO A 333 9.19 -12.21 -20.14
C PRO A 333 10.59 -12.83 -20.11
N LEU A 334 10.72 -13.93 -19.36
CA LEU A 334 11.92 -14.74 -19.35
C LEU A 334 12.16 -15.27 -20.77
N SER A 335 13.36 -14.99 -21.26
CA SER A 335 13.79 -15.35 -22.62
C SER A 335 15.14 -16.06 -22.57
N PHE A 336 15.37 -16.96 -23.52
CA PHE A 336 16.63 -17.70 -23.61
C PHE A 336 17.02 -17.97 -25.07
N GLU A 337 18.31 -18.11 -25.31
CA GLU A 337 18.86 -18.38 -26.65
C GLU A 337 19.00 -19.89 -26.90
N VAL A 338 18.37 -20.41 -27.96
CA VAL A 338 18.49 -21.78 -28.45
C VAL A 338 19.12 -21.77 -29.85
N GLY A 339 20.42 -22.03 -29.94
CA GLY A 339 21.13 -21.97 -31.22
C GLY A 339 21.14 -20.54 -31.78
N ASN A 340 20.53 -20.32 -32.95
CA ASN A 340 20.33 -18.97 -33.51
C ASN A 340 18.92 -18.40 -33.24
N ALA A 341 18.12 -19.04 -32.39
CA ALA A 341 16.79 -18.57 -32.04
C ALA A 341 16.75 -18.02 -30.60
N VAL A 342 15.90 -17.03 -30.36
CA VAL A 342 15.49 -16.58 -29.02
C VAL A 342 14.09 -17.09 -28.76
N VAL A 343 13.91 -17.83 -27.66
CA VAL A 343 12.62 -18.30 -27.19
C VAL A 343 12.20 -17.43 -26.02
N GLN A 344 11.04 -16.79 -26.16
CA GLN A 344 10.40 -15.97 -25.14
C GLN A 344 9.27 -16.75 -24.50
N THR A 345 9.22 -16.78 -23.16
CA THR A 345 8.23 -17.53 -22.38
C THR A 345 7.23 -16.60 -21.70
N PRO A 346 6.05 -17.10 -21.31
CA PRO A 346 5.12 -16.34 -20.48
C PRO A 346 5.47 -16.35 -18.98
N LEU A 347 6.69 -16.73 -18.62
CA LEU A 347 7.18 -16.69 -17.24
C LEU A 347 7.85 -15.33 -17.00
N PRO A 348 7.59 -14.62 -15.89
CA PRO A 348 8.31 -13.40 -15.56
C PRO A 348 9.81 -13.69 -15.33
N ASP A 349 10.66 -12.79 -15.80
CA ASP A 349 12.12 -12.81 -15.60
C ASP A 349 12.55 -12.24 -14.23
N PHE A 350 11.59 -11.97 -13.35
CA PHE A 350 11.85 -11.47 -12.00
C PHE A 350 10.82 -11.99 -11.00
N ASN A 351 11.17 -11.92 -9.72
CA ASN A 351 10.25 -12.14 -8.61
C ASN A 351 9.83 -10.80 -8.02
N TRP A 352 8.52 -10.60 -7.79
CA TRP A 352 7.98 -9.38 -7.22
C TRP A 352 8.55 -9.07 -5.84
N ALA A 353 8.99 -10.07 -5.08
CA ALA A 353 9.66 -9.82 -3.81
C ALA A 353 11.04 -9.15 -3.97
N ASP A 354 11.70 -9.30 -5.12
CA ASP A 354 12.98 -8.66 -5.41
C ASP A 354 12.80 -7.17 -5.67
N ARG A 355 13.42 -6.34 -4.81
CA ARG A 355 13.23 -4.89 -4.77
C ARG A 355 13.51 -4.23 -6.12
N ASP A 356 14.64 -4.58 -6.73
CA ASP A 356 15.08 -3.95 -7.98
C ASP A 356 14.25 -4.40 -9.18
N GLY A 357 13.91 -5.68 -9.28
CA GLY A 357 13.00 -6.18 -10.32
C GLY A 357 11.61 -5.53 -10.22
N ARG A 358 11.06 -5.46 -9.01
CA ARG A 358 9.79 -4.76 -8.73
C ARG A 358 9.87 -3.28 -9.08
N TRP A 359 10.96 -2.59 -8.73
CA TRP A 359 11.12 -1.17 -9.04
C TRP A 359 11.27 -0.91 -10.54
N THR A 360 12.02 -1.74 -11.26
CA THR A 360 12.11 -1.67 -12.73
C THR A 360 10.74 -1.80 -13.37
N TYR A 361 9.93 -2.78 -12.96
CA TYR A 361 8.56 -2.93 -13.44
C TYR A 361 7.70 -1.68 -13.14
N ILE A 362 7.78 -1.14 -11.92
CA ILE A 362 7.06 0.08 -11.55
C ILE A 362 7.47 1.25 -12.44
N ASN A 363 8.78 1.45 -12.63
CA ASN A 363 9.32 2.56 -13.39
C ASN A 363 9.01 2.47 -14.88
N ASP A 364 9.04 1.28 -15.45
CA ASP A 364 8.93 1.08 -16.89
C ASP A 364 7.47 0.88 -17.33
N GLN A 365 6.60 0.36 -16.44
CA GLN A 365 5.21 0.06 -16.77
C GLN A 365 4.20 0.92 -16.01
N LEU A 366 4.25 0.94 -14.68
CA LEU A 366 3.21 1.59 -13.88
C LEU A 366 3.27 3.12 -13.97
N LEU A 367 4.44 3.71 -13.73
CA LEU A 367 4.60 5.17 -13.70
C LEU A 367 4.28 5.85 -15.05
N PRO A 368 4.76 5.36 -16.21
CA PRO A 368 4.47 5.98 -17.49
C PRO A 368 2.99 5.88 -17.86
N VAL A 369 2.35 4.74 -17.59
CA VAL A 369 0.92 4.54 -17.86
C VAL A 369 0.07 5.44 -16.97
N TYR A 370 0.35 5.52 -15.67
CA TYR A 370 -0.39 6.40 -14.78
C TYR A 370 -0.27 7.88 -15.18
N ASN A 371 0.94 8.33 -15.50
CA ASN A 371 1.19 9.69 -15.99
C ASN A 371 0.43 9.97 -17.30
N ASN A 372 0.41 9.00 -18.23
CA ASN A 372 -0.35 9.09 -19.48
C ASN A 372 -1.87 9.15 -19.23
N LEU A 373 -2.39 8.33 -18.30
CA LEU A 373 -3.80 8.39 -17.91
C LEU A 373 -4.17 9.78 -17.39
N MET A 374 -3.37 10.34 -16.49
CA MET A 374 -3.63 11.69 -15.94
C MET A 374 -3.55 12.79 -17.00
N LYS A 375 -2.54 12.75 -17.88
CA LYS A 375 -2.27 13.83 -18.85
C LYS A 375 -3.15 13.75 -20.09
N ASN A 376 -3.32 12.54 -20.63
CA ASN A 376 -3.89 12.33 -21.97
C ASN A 376 -5.25 11.63 -21.95
N GLN A 377 -5.63 10.97 -20.85
CA GLN A 377 -6.91 10.26 -20.74
C GLN A 377 -7.64 10.57 -19.40
N PRO A 378 -7.84 11.85 -19.05
CA PRO A 378 -8.33 12.24 -17.72
C PRO A 378 -9.75 11.75 -17.40
N GLU A 379 -10.57 11.49 -18.42
CA GLU A 379 -11.91 10.91 -18.24
C GLU A 379 -11.81 9.44 -17.82
N LEU A 380 -10.99 8.64 -18.52
CA LEU A 380 -10.74 7.25 -18.16
C LEU A 380 -10.07 7.14 -16.78
N TRP A 381 -9.10 8.00 -16.51
CA TRP A 381 -8.44 8.10 -15.21
C TRP A 381 -9.45 8.33 -14.08
N ARG A 382 -10.33 9.33 -14.22
CA ARG A 382 -11.36 9.64 -13.22
C ARG A 382 -12.39 8.52 -13.10
N ALA A 383 -12.85 7.97 -14.22
CA ALA A 383 -13.82 6.88 -14.23
C ALA A 383 -13.28 5.63 -13.52
N THR A 384 -12.00 5.34 -13.68
CA THR A 384 -11.32 4.22 -13.02
C THR A 384 -11.28 4.40 -11.50
N LEU A 385 -10.89 5.60 -11.03
CA LEU A 385 -10.85 5.90 -9.58
C LEU A 385 -12.26 5.97 -8.95
N ALA A 386 -13.27 6.35 -9.73
CA ALA A 386 -14.64 6.45 -9.23
C ALA A 386 -15.39 5.11 -9.23
N ALA A 387 -14.85 4.08 -9.89
CA ALA A 387 -15.48 2.76 -9.97
C ALA A 387 -15.46 2.07 -8.60
N PRO A 388 -16.57 1.42 -8.17
CA PRO A 388 -16.60 0.74 -6.88
C PRO A 388 -15.47 -0.28 -6.72
N VAL A 389 -14.65 -0.11 -5.67
CA VAL A 389 -13.50 -0.99 -5.38
C VAL A 389 -13.93 -2.45 -5.27
N SER A 390 -15.06 -2.75 -4.61
CA SER A 390 -15.55 -4.13 -4.46
C SER A 390 -15.88 -4.80 -5.79
N VAL A 391 -16.39 -4.05 -6.77
CA VAL A 391 -16.64 -4.55 -8.13
C VAL A 391 -15.30 -4.85 -8.81
N ARG A 392 -14.34 -3.92 -8.77
CA ARG A 392 -13.02 -4.15 -9.36
C ARG A 392 -12.28 -5.31 -8.69
N ILE A 393 -12.35 -5.48 -7.36
CA ILE A 393 -11.80 -6.65 -6.67
C ILE A 393 -12.39 -7.95 -7.24
N THR A 394 -13.71 -7.98 -7.47
CA THR A 394 -14.40 -9.15 -8.03
C THR A 394 -13.96 -9.44 -9.46
N GLU A 395 -13.83 -8.40 -10.29
CA GLU A 395 -13.35 -8.51 -11.68
C GLU A 395 -11.88 -8.95 -11.76
N GLN A 396 -11.10 -8.70 -10.72
CA GLN A 396 -9.70 -9.09 -10.64
C GLN A 396 -9.47 -10.49 -10.08
N ARG A 397 -10.53 -11.22 -9.70
CA ARG A 397 -10.43 -12.63 -9.30
C ARG A 397 -9.88 -13.48 -10.46
N MET A 398 -9.00 -14.43 -10.15
CA MET A 398 -8.32 -15.31 -11.09
C MET A 398 -9.29 -16.01 -12.04
N ILE A 399 -10.43 -16.51 -11.55
CA ILE A 399 -11.45 -17.16 -12.41
C ILE A 399 -12.00 -16.19 -13.45
N ALA A 400 -12.26 -14.94 -13.08
CA ALA A 400 -12.72 -13.91 -14.01
C ALA A 400 -11.62 -13.52 -15.01
N ARG A 401 -10.36 -13.50 -14.55
CA ARG A 401 -9.19 -13.12 -15.36
C ARG A 401 -8.59 -14.27 -16.17
N LEU A 402 -8.98 -15.52 -15.94
CA LEU A 402 -8.35 -16.69 -16.56
C LEU A 402 -8.31 -16.61 -18.09
N PRO A 403 -9.37 -16.21 -18.81
CA PRO A 403 -9.30 -16.07 -20.27
C PRO A 403 -8.26 -15.04 -20.73
N ASP A 404 -8.14 -13.91 -20.02
CA ASP A 404 -7.15 -12.88 -20.34
C ASP A 404 -5.73 -13.31 -19.99
N MET A 405 -5.56 -14.03 -18.87
CA MET A 405 -4.29 -14.62 -18.49
C MET A 405 -3.81 -15.63 -19.54
N LEU A 406 -4.69 -16.52 -20.04
CA LEU A 406 -4.35 -17.46 -21.10
C LEU A 406 -4.01 -16.73 -22.41
N ARG A 407 -4.78 -15.70 -22.77
CA ARG A 407 -4.49 -14.88 -23.96
C ARG A 407 -3.12 -14.22 -23.85
N SER A 408 -2.83 -13.63 -22.70
CA SER A 408 -1.55 -13.02 -22.33
C SER A 408 -0.40 -14.02 -22.47
N MET A 409 -0.53 -15.22 -21.91
CA MET A 409 0.48 -16.26 -22.03
C MET A 409 0.74 -16.66 -23.49
N LEU A 410 -0.33 -16.81 -24.29
CA LEU A 410 -0.22 -17.15 -25.71
C LEU A 410 0.41 -16.04 -26.54
N SER A 411 0.15 -14.77 -26.23
CA SER A 411 0.74 -13.64 -26.95
C SER A 411 2.21 -13.41 -26.60
N THR A 412 2.64 -13.78 -25.40
CA THR A 412 4.04 -13.66 -24.99
C THR A 412 4.92 -14.76 -25.56
N LEU A 413 4.38 -15.97 -25.71
CA LEU A 413 5.14 -17.11 -26.24
C LEU A 413 5.57 -16.84 -27.69
N ALA A 414 6.88 -16.68 -27.90
CA ALA A 414 7.43 -16.36 -29.22
C ALA A 414 8.76 -17.08 -29.45
N ILE A 415 9.04 -17.38 -30.71
CA ILE A 415 10.33 -17.88 -31.17
C ILE A 415 10.78 -16.96 -32.30
N THR A 416 11.91 -16.28 -32.10
CA THR A 416 12.51 -15.40 -33.10
C THR A 416 13.83 -16.00 -33.56
N VAL A 417 14.03 -16.14 -34.86
CA VAL A 417 15.28 -16.66 -35.44
C VAL A 417 16.13 -15.49 -35.94
N ASN A 418 17.39 -15.42 -35.50
CA ASN A 418 18.38 -14.45 -35.96
C ASN A 418 18.91 -14.80 -37.36
#